data_AF-A0A3B1D6V4-F1
#
_entry.id   AF-A0A3B1D6V4-F1
#
_cell.length_a   1.000
_cell.length_b   1.000
_cell.length_c   1.000
_cell.angle_alpha   90.00
_cell.angle_beta   90.00
_cell.angle_gamma   90.00
#
_symmetry.space_group_name_H-M   'P 1'
#
loop_
_entity.id
_entity.type
_entity.pdbx_description
1 polymer ?
#
loop_
_entity_poly.entity_id
_entity_poly.type
_entity_poly.pdbx_seq_one_letter_code
_entity_poly.pdbx_strand_id
1 'polypeptide(L)'
;MPAMEMISNDWLQADRLSDHRYMANLFRLNLHCAAYNLLVRSRKLIADPPVEKTIEGVPPEAQSEYVRRGHQNRRRQRDPLGEGQPCTWRSRLIKVAALIEVSCRRIVVRLPRHWHYLAHLEKFCTVAMSVSTAGRPPDCC
;
A
#
# COMPACT_ATOMS: atom_id res chain seq x y z
N MET A 1 -4.96 9.39 -34.34
CA MET A 1 -5.79 8.96 -33.20
C MET A 1 -5.93 7.46 -33.24
N PRO A 2 -5.35 6.70 -32.29
CA PRO A 2 -5.87 5.40 -31.90
C PRO A 2 -6.51 5.51 -30.51
N ALA A 3 -7.59 4.76 -30.35
CA ALA A 3 -8.43 4.75 -29.18
C ALA A 3 -7.69 4.22 -27.96
N MET A 4 -7.97 4.91 -26.86
CA MET A 4 -7.75 4.58 -25.46
C MET A 4 -8.41 3.24 -25.12
N GLU A 5 -7.78 2.11 -25.41
CA GLU A 5 -8.20 0.83 -24.84
C GLU A 5 -7.66 0.71 -23.41
N MET A 6 -8.58 0.99 -22.50
CA MET A 6 -8.90 0.15 -21.35
C MET A 6 -7.73 -0.14 -20.41
N ILE A 7 -7.66 0.67 -19.36
CA ILE A 7 -7.03 0.34 -18.08
C ILE A 7 -7.63 -1.00 -17.62
N SER A 8 -6.97 -2.10 -17.97
CA SER A 8 -7.30 -3.42 -17.42
C SER A 8 -7.03 -3.35 -15.91
N ASN A 9 -8.13 -3.48 -15.16
CA ASN A 9 -8.15 -3.65 -13.71
C ASN A 9 -7.81 -5.11 -13.32
N ASP A 10 -6.98 -5.82 -14.10
CA ASP A 10 -6.58 -7.19 -13.77
C ASP A 10 -5.37 -7.16 -12.83
N TRP A 11 -5.65 -6.96 -11.54
CA TRP A 11 -4.65 -7.07 -10.48
C TRP A 11 -4.28 -8.53 -10.16
N LEU A 12 -5.02 -9.50 -10.72
CA LEU A 12 -4.83 -10.94 -10.60
C LEU A 12 -4.73 -11.57 -11.98
N GLN A 13 -3.64 -11.31 -12.69
CA GLN A 13 -3.24 -12.08 -13.86
C GLN A 13 -2.76 -13.47 -13.42
N ALA A 14 -3.68 -14.31 -12.97
CA ALA A 14 -3.48 -15.75 -12.75
C ALA A 14 -3.63 -16.48 -14.09
N ASP A 15 -2.91 -16.01 -15.12
CA ASP A 15 -3.12 -16.45 -16.48
C ASP A 15 -2.60 -17.91 -16.65
N ARG A 16 -3.48 -18.80 -17.13
CA ARG A 16 -3.28 -20.25 -17.38
C ARG A 16 -3.03 -21.17 -16.17
N LEU A 17 -4.00 -21.31 -15.27
CA LEU A 17 -3.99 -22.30 -14.17
C LEU A 17 -4.00 -23.78 -14.60
N SER A 18 -4.23 -24.10 -15.88
CA SER A 18 -4.34 -25.47 -16.40
C SER A 18 -3.03 -26.07 -16.93
N ASP A 19 -1.93 -25.32 -16.90
CA ASP A 19 -0.66 -25.76 -17.47
C ASP A 19 0.11 -26.73 -16.55
N HIS A 20 0.92 -27.62 -17.12
CA HIS A 20 1.78 -28.61 -16.42
C HIS A 20 2.77 -28.01 -15.40
N ARG A 21 2.85 -26.68 -15.35
CA ARG A 21 3.59 -25.90 -14.34
C ARG A 21 2.67 -25.47 -13.18
N TYR A 22 1.76 -26.34 -12.75
CA TYR A 22 0.88 -26.12 -11.60
C TYR A 22 1.64 -25.53 -10.40
N MET A 23 2.85 -26.01 -10.09
CA MET A 23 3.69 -25.47 -9.02
C MET A 23 4.08 -24.00 -9.23
N ALA A 24 4.41 -23.58 -10.46
CA ALA A 24 4.73 -22.19 -10.74
C ALA A 24 3.49 -21.29 -10.63
N ASN A 25 2.33 -21.79 -11.04
CA ASN A 25 1.06 -21.07 -10.93
C ASN A 25 0.61 -20.94 -9.46
N LEU A 26 0.69 -22.03 -8.71
CA LEU A 26 0.42 -22.05 -7.28
C LEU A 26 1.41 -21.13 -6.53
N PHE A 27 2.68 -21.14 -6.90
CA PHE A 27 3.67 -20.23 -6.33
C PHE A 27 3.32 -18.76 -6.60
N ARG A 28 2.97 -18.41 -7.85
CA ARG A 28 2.51 -17.05 -8.17
C ARG A 28 1.27 -16.67 -7.36
N LEU A 29 0.28 -17.55 -7.28
CA LEU A 29 -0.92 -17.31 -6.49
C LEU A 29 -0.60 -17.05 -5.01
N ASN A 30 0.25 -17.88 -4.40
CA ASN A 30 0.69 -17.68 -3.03
C ASN A 30 1.43 -16.35 -2.85
N LEU A 31 2.31 -15.99 -3.79
CA LEU A 31 3.02 -14.72 -3.77
C LEU A 31 2.05 -13.53 -3.89
N HIS A 32 1.04 -13.63 -4.75
CA HIS A 32 -0.01 -12.62 -4.87
C HIS A 32 -0.83 -12.48 -3.57
N CYS A 33 -1.25 -13.59 -2.96
CA CYS A 33 -1.95 -13.60 -1.69
C CYS A 33 -1.10 -12.98 -0.57
N ALA A 34 0.18 -13.36 -0.49
CA ALA A 34 1.12 -12.80 0.49
C ALA A 34 1.32 -11.29 0.27
N ALA A 35 1.51 -10.85 -0.98
CA ALA A 35 1.66 -9.45 -1.34
C ALA A 35 0.39 -8.63 -1.00
N TYR A 36 -0.80 -9.18 -1.27
CA TYR A 36 -2.07 -8.53 -0.93
C TYR A 36 -2.27 -8.40 0.58
N ASN A 37 -1.98 -9.47 1.33
CA ASN A 37 -2.04 -9.44 2.79
C ASN A 37 -1.04 -8.44 3.38
N LEU A 38 0.18 -8.39 2.84
CA LEU A 38 1.19 -7.40 3.20
C LEU A 38 0.71 -5.98 2.92
N LEU A 39 0.09 -5.74 1.77
CA LEU A 39 -0.49 -4.44 1.43
C LEU A 39 -1.59 -4.04 2.42
N VAL A 40 -2.54 -4.91 2.72
CA VAL A 40 -3.62 -4.64 3.70
C VAL A 40 -3.05 -4.31 5.08
N ARG A 41 -2.05 -5.07 5.55
CA ARG A 41 -1.38 -4.79 6.83
C ARG A 41 -0.61 -3.47 6.81
N SER A 42 0.12 -3.20 5.73
CA SER A 42 0.87 -1.95 5.54
C SER A 42 -0.04 -0.73 5.55
N ARG A 43 -1.23 -0.84 4.96
CA ARG A 43 -2.27 0.19 4.99
C ARG A 43 -2.75 0.49 6.40
N LYS A 44 -3.08 -0.54 7.16
CA LYS A 44 -3.51 -0.38 8.56
C LYS A 44 -2.39 0.22 9.42
N LEU A 45 -1.15 -0.13 9.13
CA LEU A 45 0.01 0.33 9.89
C LEU A 45 0.25 1.84 9.75
N ILE A 46 0.08 2.39 8.55
CA ILE A 46 0.37 3.81 8.25
C ILE A 46 -0.87 4.72 8.29
N ALA A 47 -2.06 4.14 8.45
CA ALA A 47 -3.31 4.87 8.45
C ALA A 47 -3.28 6.00 9.49
N ASP A 48 -3.55 7.23 9.03
CA ASP A 48 -3.71 8.42 9.86
C ASP A 48 -5.07 9.06 9.53
N PRO A 49 -6.18 8.39 9.91
CA PRO A 49 -7.50 8.89 9.63
C PRO A 49 -7.66 10.29 10.27
N PRO A 50 -8.08 11.33 9.52
CA PRO A 50 -8.36 12.62 10.11
C PRO A 50 -9.45 12.47 11.18
N VAL A 51 -9.27 13.20 12.29
CA VAL A 51 -10.29 13.31 13.33
C VAL A 51 -11.60 13.75 12.70
N GLU A 52 -12.62 12.91 12.84
CA GLU A 52 -13.93 13.16 12.27
C GLU A 52 -14.59 14.30 13.03
N LYS A 53 -14.92 15.39 12.32
CA LYS A 53 -15.78 16.43 12.86
C LYS A 53 -17.21 16.01 12.58
N THR A 54 -17.75 15.12 13.39
CA THR A 54 -19.17 14.79 13.33
C THR A 54 -19.95 16.04 13.71
N ILE A 55 -20.91 16.44 12.88
CA ILE A 55 -21.92 17.41 13.30
C ILE A 55 -22.75 16.68 14.36
N GLU A 56 -22.71 17.15 15.61
CA GLU A 56 -23.40 16.50 16.73
C GLU A 56 -24.87 16.21 16.36
N GLY A 57 -25.27 14.95 16.48
CA GLY A 57 -26.66 14.51 16.26
C GLY A 57 -27.02 14.02 14.84
N VAL A 58 -26.11 14.05 13.86
CA VAL A 58 -26.39 13.55 12.50
C VAL A 58 -25.51 12.33 12.16
N PRO A 59 -26.10 11.15 11.89
CA PRO A 59 -25.37 9.99 11.38
C PRO A 59 -24.57 10.33 10.12
N PRO A 60 -23.37 9.77 9.92
CA PRO A 60 -22.52 10.05 8.75
C PRO A 60 -23.24 9.83 7.41
N GLU A 61 -24.15 8.87 7.35
CA GLU A 61 -24.94 8.54 6.16
C GLU A 61 -25.98 9.63 5.82
N ALA A 62 -26.48 10.33 6.84
CA ALA A 62 -27.50 11.38 6.74
C ALA A 62 -26.91 12.78 6.46
N GLN A 63 -25.59 12.91 6.41
CA GLN A 63 -24.92 14.16 6.05
C GLN A 63 -25.10 14.48 4.57
N SER A 64 -25.14 15.77 4.23
CA SER A 64 -25.23 16.21 2.84
C SER A 64 -24.04 15.73 2.01
N GLU A 65 -24.27 15.48 0.72
CA GLU A 65 -23.22 15.02 -0.19
C GLU A 65 -22.02 15.96 -0.26
N TYR A 66 -22.22 17.26 -0.06
CA TYR A 66 -21.15 18.25 -0.04
C TYR A 66 -20.19 18.00 1.14
N VAL A 67 -20.73 17.81 2.34
CA VAL A 67 -19.93 17.54 3.55
C VAL A 67 -19.19 16.21 3.43
N ARG A 68 -19.86 15.18 2.91
CA ARG A 68 -19.25 13.86 2.65
C ARG A 68 -18.10 13.94 1.66
N ARG A 69 -18.27 14.66 0.54
CA ARG A 69 -17.21 14.89 -0.46
C ARG A 69 -16.04 15.69 0.13
N GLY A 70 -16.33 16.75 0.89
CA GLY A 70 -15.31 17.54 1.57
C GLY A 70 -14.48 16.73 2.55
N HIS A 71 -15.13 15.86 3.33
CA HIS A 71 -14.47 14.93 4.25
C HIS A 71 -13.58 13.94 3.48
N GLN A 72 -14.10 13.28 2.45
CA GLN A 72 -13.32 12.33 1.63
C GLN A 72 -12.11 13.00 0.95
N ASN A 73 -12.25 14.22 0.45
CA ASN A 73 -11.14 14.95 -0.15
C ASN A 73 -10.05 15.29 0.88
N ARG A 74 -10.45 15.75 2.07
CA ARG A 74 -9.52 16.04 3.18
C ARG A 74 -8.79 14.78 3.65
N ARG A 75 -9.51 13.65 3.73
CA ARG A 75 -8.91 12.33 4.00
C ARG A 75 -7.86 11.97 2.95
N ARG A 76 -8.19 12.04 1.66
CA ARG A 76 -7.26 11.70 0.55
C ARG A 76 -5.99 12.56 0.55
N GLN A 77 -6.10 13.81 1.01
CA GLN A 77 -4.94 14.71 1.15
C GLN A 77 -4.08 14.34 2.37
N ARG A 78 -4.71 14.05 3.52
CA ARG A 78 -4.00 13.77 4.77
C ARG A 78 -3.45 12.34 4.86
N ASP A 79 -4.26 11.36 4.47
CA ASP A 79 -3.93 9.94 4.48
C ASP A 79 -4.19 9.29 3.12
N PRO A 80 -3.30 9.53 2.15
CA PRO A 80 -3.42 8.94 0.83
C PRO A 80 -3.14 7.43 0.79
N LEU A 81 -2.53 6.87 1.84
CA LEU A 81 -2.08 5.47 1.85
C LEU A 81 -2.95 4.55 2.69
N GLY A 82 -3.61 4.99 3.77
CA GLY A 82 -4.49 4.15 4.58
C GLY A 82 -5.69 3.62 3.79
N GLU A 83 -6.47 4.53 3.18
CA GLU A 83 -7.68 4.18 2.41
C GLU A 83 -7.50 4.26 0.88
N GLY A 84 -6.36 4.76 0.38
CA GLY A 84 -6.10 4.85 -1.05
C GLY A 84 -6.25 3.52 -1.80
N GLN A 85 -6.71 3.54 -3.05
CA GLN A 85 -6.78 2.32 -3.87
C GLN A 85 -5.39 1.66 -4.01
N PRO A 86 -5.29 0.34 -4.26
CA PRO A 86 -4.00 -0.33 -4.47
C PRO A 86 -3.10 0.33 -5.52
N CYS A 87 -3.70 0.93 -6.55
CA CYS A 87 -2.99 1.70 -7.58
C CYS A 87 -2.26 2.93 -6.99
N THR A 88 -2.77 3.54 -5.91
CA THR A 88 -2.09 4.63 -5.20
C THR A 88 -0.79 4.15 -4.57
N TRP A 89 -0.81 2.98 -3.93
CA TRP A 89 0.41 2.35 -3.40
C TRP A 89 1.39 2.00 -4.51
N ARG A 90 0.87 1.50 -5.64
CA ARG A 90 1.70 1.19 -6.81
C ARG A 90 2.46 2.42 -7.28
N SER A 91 1.76 3.52 -7.55
CA SER A 91 2.40 4.73 -8.07
C SER A 91 3.26 5.48 -7.05
N ARG A 92 2.94 5.37 -5.75
CA ARG A 92 3.61 6.15 -4.69
C ARG A 92 4.70 5.42 -3.93
N LEU A 93 4.76 4.09 -3.95
CA LEU A 93 5.74 3.33 -3.16
C LEU A 93 6.35 2.15 -3.91
N ILE A 94 5.58 1.43 -4.75
CA ILE A 94 6.02 0.14 -5.32
C ILE A 94 6.69 0.33 -6.69
N LYS A 95 6.16 1.20 -7.54
CA LYS A 95 6.65 1.45 -8.90
C LYS A 95 7.62 2.61 -8.88
N VAL A 96 8.78 2.37 -8.28
CA VAL A 96 9.89 3.33 -8.20
C VAL A 96 11.10 2.72 -8.89
N ALA A 97 11.81 3.55 -9.67
CA ALA A 97 13.12 3.15 -10.14
C ALA A 97 14.07 3.12 -8.93
N ALA A 98 14.51 1.94 -8.52
CA ALA A 98 15.43 1.76 -7.40
C ALA A 98 16.56 0.82 -7.82
N LEU A 99 17.76 1.08 -7.33
CA LEU A 99 18.87 0.14 -7.43
C LEU A 99 18.83 -0.76 -6.19
N ILE A 100 18.65 -2.06 -6.40
CA ILE A 100 18.55 -3.06 -5.33
C ILE A 100 19.84 -3.87 -5.31
N GLU A 101 20.59 -3.75 -4.23
CA GLU A 101 21.80 -4.53 -3.96
C GLU A 101 21.49 -5.56 -2.86
N VAL A 102 21.45 -6.84 -3.21
CA VAL A 102 21.13 -7.95 -2.29
C VAL A 102 22.40 -8.64 -1.83
N SER A 103 22.51 -8.91 -0.54
CA SER A 103 23.59 -9.67 0.11
C SER A 103 23.02 -10.76 1.01
N CYS A 104 23.86 -11.67 1.50
CA CYS A 104 23.47 -12.73 2.44
C CYS A 104 22.81 -12.21 3.73
N ARG A 105 23.12 -10.99 4.16
CA ARG A 105 22.65 -10.42 5.44
C ARG A 105 21.78 -9.17 5.32
N ARG A 106 21.73 -8.53 4.15
CA ARG A 106 21.02 -7.25 3.97
C ARG A 106 20.55 -7.05 2.55
N ILE A 107 19.45 -6.32 2.41
CA ILE A 107 18.96 -5.77 1.15
C ILE A 107 19.13 -4.26 1.23
N VAL A 108 19.94 -3.69 0.33
CA VAL A 108 20.13 -2.24 0.22
C VAL A 108 19.31 -1.74 -0.95
N VAL A 109 18.38 -0.82 -0.68
CA VAL A 109 17.53 -0.19 -1.70
C VAL A 109 17.96 1.26 -1.85
N ARG A 110 18.52 1.59 -3.01
CA ARG A 110 18.98 2.95 -3.34
C ARG A 110 17.93 3.62 -4.23
N LEU A 111 17.45 4.77 -3.77
CA LEU A 111 16.36 5.51 -4.41
C LEU A 111 16.86 6.79 -5.07
N PRO A 112 16.17 7.31 -6.10
CA PRO A 112 16.46 8.60 -6.70
C PRO A 112 16.28 9.71 -5.66
N ARG A 113 17.24 10.63 -5.61
CA ARG A 113 17.25 11.73 -4.64
C ARG A 113 16.01 12.65 -4.74
N HIS A 114 15.43 12.79 -5.94
CA HIS A 114 14.32 13.71 -6.21
C HIS A 114 12.96 13.01 -6.34
N TRP A 115 12.75 11.90 -5.64
CA TRP A 115 11.49 11.18 -5.72
C TRP A 115 10.39 11.85 -4.88
N HIS A 116 9.30 12.28 -5.54
CA HIS A 116 8.20 13.04 -4.93
C HIS A 116 7.52 12.39 -3.71
N TYR A 117 7.65 11.07 -3.54
CA TYR A 117 6.99 10.34 -2.46
C TYR A 117 7.97 9.77 -1.42
N LEU A 118 9.21 10.26 -1.39
CA LEU A 118 10.24 9.82 -0.43
C LEU A 118 9.77 9.91 1.02
N ALA A 119 9.13 11.02 1.40
CA ALA A 119 8.60 11.21 2.76
C ALA A 119 7.56 10.15 3.16
N HIS A 120 6.75 9.67 2.21
CA HIS A 120 5.81 8.57 2.49
C HIS A 120 6.54 7.26 2.76
N LEU A 121 7.62 6.98 2.02
CA LEU A 121 8.43 5.79 2.24
C LEU A 121 9.18 5.87 3.57
N GLU A 122 9.80 7.01 3.90
CA GLU A 122 10.48 7.20 5.18
C GLU A 122 9.53 6.99 6.37
N LYS A 123 8.32 7.56 6.30
CA LYS A 123 7.26 7.32 7.29
C LYS A 123 6.95 5.82 7.39
N PHE A 124 6.73 5.15 6.26
CA PHE A 124 6.44 3.72 6.23
C PHE A 124 7.56 2.88 6.86
N CYS A 125 8.81 3.10 6.46
CA CYS A 125 9.96 2.37 6.98
C CYS A 125 10.12 2.60 8.48
N THR A 126 9.93 3.83 8.96
CA THR A 126 10.02 4.15 10.39
C THR A 126 9.01 3.35 11.20
N VAL A 127 7.74 3.35 10.78
CA VAL A 127 6.68 2.63 11.48
C VAL A 127 6.87 1.11 11.35
N ALA A 128 7.24 0.60 10.17
CA ALA A 128 7.50 -0.82 9.96
C ALA A 128 8.64 -1.34 10.85
N MET A 129 9.74 -0.60 10.94
CA MET A 129 10.88 -0.98 11.79
C MET A 129 10.53 -0.95 13.27
N SER A 130 9.69 -0.01 13.74
CA SER A 130 9.23 0.00 15.13
C SER A 130 8.43 -1.26 15.51
N VAL A 131 7.65 -1.80 14.57
CA VAL A 131 6.90 -3.05 14.79
C VAL A 131 7.85 -4.25 14.80
N SER A 132 8.86 -4.26 13.92
CA SER A 132 9.87 -5.33 13.91
C SER A 132 10.72 -5.37 15.18
N THR A 133 11.06 -4.22 15.75
CA THR A 133 11.82 -4.16 17.02
C THR A 133 10.97 -4.54 18.23
N ALA A 134 9.67 -4.19 18.23
CA ALA A 134 8.75 -4.54 19.32
C ALA A 134 8.48 -6.05 19.42
N GLY A 135 8.66 -6.80 18.33
CA GLY A 135 8.51 -8.26 18.29
C GLY A 135 9.76 -9.05 18.69
N ARG A 136 10.90 -8.39 18.96
CA ARG A 136 12.11 -9.09 19.42
C ARG A 136 11.96 -9.40 20.91
N PRO A 137 11.97 -10.68 21.34
CA PRO A 137 12.07 -10.98 22.76
C PRO A 137 13.33 -10.29 23.31
N PRO A 138 13.31 -9.75 24.55
CA PRO A 138 14.50 -9.17 25.14
C PRO A 138 15.62 -10.21 25.08
N ASP A 139 16.79 -9.80 24.57
CA ASP A 139 17.95 -10.67 24.44
C ASP A 139 18.24 -11.28 25.81
N CYS A 140 17.98 -12.58 25.97
CA CYS A 140 18.31 -13.32 27.19
C CYS A 140 19.83 -13.29 27.36
N CYS A 141 20.31 -12.42 28.26
CA CYS A 141 21.64 -12.52 28.84
C CYS A 141 21.63 -13.57 29.95
#